data_AF-A0A6A0H3H6-F1
#
_entry.id   AF-A0A6A0H3H6-F1
#
_cell.length_a   1.000
_cell.length_b   1.000
_cell.length_c   1.000
_cell.angle_alpha   90.00
_cell.angle_beta   90.00
_cell.angle_gamma   90.00
#
_symmetry.space_group_name_H-M   'P 1'
#
loop_
_entity.id
_entity.type
_entity.pdbx_description
1 polymer ?
#
loop_
_entity_poly.entity_id
_entity_poly.type
_entity_poly.pdbx_seq_one_letter_code
_entity_poly.pdbx_strand_id
1 'polypeptide(L)'
;MLMNIGALESVKLWPCECLIFHDIDLLPEDDRNLYACREQPLHLSAAYNTFNYKLLYEDFFGGVNAISVGHFQRVNGFSNKFWGWGAEDDDLANRIKYHGLSISRNPANISRYTMIRHEKEKPNPHRVETLRSGQNSYTSDGLNSLQYRVLDVQPRRLYTWIYVELMKNIGALESVKLYPKDCFIFHDIDLLPEDDRNLYVCREQPLHLSVAVDTLNYNNKFWGWGGEDDDLANRIKYHGLSISLNPANISRYTMIRHDKEKPNPHRFEMLRSGTSRFASDGLNSAKYRVLDVQPRRLYTWIYVELLNA
;
A
#
# COMPACT_ATOMS: atom_id res chain seq x y z
N MET A 1 -5.94 -3.35 -4.11
CA MET A 1 -5.74 -2.69 -2.78
C MET A 1 -5.41 -1.20 -2.87
N LEU A 2 -4.34 -0.76 -3.56
CA LEU A 2 -3.99 0.68 -3.64
C LEU A 2 -5.11 1.55 -4.23
N MET A 3 -5.87 1.04 -5.20
CA MET A 3 -7.03 1.75 -5.76
C MET A 3 -8.12 2.03 -4.72
N ASN A 4 -8.40 1.10 -3.80
CA ASN A 4 -9.34 1.32 -2.71
C ASN A 4 -8.85 2.42 -1.75
N ILE A 5 -7.56 2.38 -1.41
CA ILE A 5 -6.91 3.39 -0.57
C ILE A 5 -7.02 4.77 -1.23
N GLY A 6 -6.62 4.88 -2.50
CA GLY A 6 -6.71 6.11 -3.26
C GLY A 6 -8.13 6.66 -3.36
N ALA A 7 -9.13 5.80 -3.53
CA ALA A 7 -10.54 6.20 -3.54
C ALA A 7 -11.00 6.78 -2.19
N LEU A 8 -10.68 6.12 -1.07
CA LEU A 8 -11.07 6.61 0.25
C LEU A 8 -10.36 7.91 0.61
N GLU A 9 -9.05 7.99 0.37
CA GLU A 9 -8.26 9.17 0.71
C GLU A 9 -8.56 10.37 -0.20
N SER A 10 -8.81 10.14 -1.50
CA SER A 10 -9.21 11.23 -2.41
C SER A 10 -10.54 11.86 -1.99
N VAL A 11 -11.55 11.06 -1.62
CA VAL A 11 -12.85 11.55 -1.16
C VAL A 11 -12.74 12.29 0.18
N LYS A 12 -11.83 11.87 1.08
CA LYS A 12 -11.56 12.59 2.34
C LYS A 12 -10.95 13.96 2.09
N LEU A 13 -10.02 14.06 1.14
CA LEU A 13 -9.30 15.29 0.84
C LEU A 13 -10.15 16.28 0.02
N TRP A 14 -10.89 15.76 -0.95
CA TRP A 14 -11.78 16.53 -1.81
C TRP A 14 -13.11 15.79 -1.95
N PRO A 15 -14.21 16.32 -1.39
CA PRO A 15 -15.54 15.76 -1.59
C PRO A 15 -15.88 15.72 -3.08
N CYS A 16 -15.70 14.55 -3.69
CA CYS A 16 -15.98 14.28 -5.09
C CYS A 16 -17.03 13.18 -5.19
N GLU A 17 -17.78 13.18 -6.29
CA GLU A 17 -18.80 12.16 -6.57
C GLU A 17 -18.34 11.15 -7.62
N CYS A 18 -17.17 11.39 -8.21
CA CYS A 18 -16.61 10.60 -9.29
C CYS A 18 -15.16 10.21 -9.02
N LEU A 19 -14.87 8.92 -9.20
CA LEU A 19 -13.53 8.35 -9.11
C LEU A 19 -13.07 7.96 -10.51
N ILE A 20 -11.86 8.37 -10.87
CA ILE A 20 -11.18 7.95 -12.10
C ILE A 20 -9.97 7.12 -11.68
N PHE A 21 -9.96 5.84 -12.06
CA PHE A 21 -8.81 4.97 -11.94
C PHE A 21 -8.07 4.94 -13.26
N HIS A 22 -6.77 5.18 -13.23
CA HIS A 22 -6.01 5.47 -14.45
C HIS A 22 -4.57 4.97 -14.33
N ASP A 23 -4.20 4.03 -15.18
CA ASP A 23 -2.82 3.58 -15.31
C ASP A 23 -1.93 4.73 -15.81
N ILE A 24 -0.82 4.98 -15.12
CA ILE A 24 0.05 6.13 -15.40
C ILE A 24 0.69 6.08 -16.80
N ASP A 25 0.69 4.92 -17.44
CA ASP A 25 1.26 4.68 -18.75
C ASP A 25 0.26 4.85 -19.92
N LEU A 26 -1.02 5.13 -19.67
CA LEU A 26 -2.02 5.31 -20.72
C LEU A 26 -2.30 6.79 -20.99
N LEU A 27 -2.07 7.27 -22.21
CA LEU A 27 -2.36 8.66 -22.59
C LEU A 27 -3.56 8.73 -23.54
N PRO A 28 -4.60 9.55 -23.27
CA PRO A 28 -5.73 9.70 -24.18
C PRO A 28 -5.30 10.41 -25.47
N GLU A 29 -5.80 9.95 -26.61
CA GLU A 29 -5.51 10.51 -27.94
C GLU A 29 -6.56 11.52 -28.42
N ASP A 30 -7.70 11.60 -27.73
CA ASP A 30 -8.85 12.40 -28.13
C ASP A 30 -9.47 13.13 -26.92
N ASP A 31 -9.54 14.46 -27.00
CA ASP A 31 -10.03 15.33 -25.93
C ASP A 31 -11.55 15.27 -25.73
N ARG A 32 -12.29 14.64 -26.66
CA ARG A 32 -13.72 14.34 -26.50
C ARG A 32 -13.95 13.19 -25.52
N ASN A 33 -12.92 12.44 -25.14
CA ASN A 33 -13.01 11.40 -24.13
C ASN A 33 -12.98 12.00 -22.71
N LEU A 34 -14.10 12.56 -22.29
CA LEU A 34 -14.20 13.28 -21.02
C LEU A 34 -13.94 12.38 -19.80
N TYR A 35 -13.07 12.83 -18.90
CA TYR A 35 -12.76 12.18 -17.62
C TYR A 35 -13.83 12.51 -16.60
N ALA A 36 -15.00 11.90 -16.76
CA ALA A 36 -16.15 12.12 -15.91
C ALA A 36 -16.99 10.85 -15.77
N CYS A 37 -17.71 10.75 -14.67
CA CYS A 37 -18.65 9.67 -14.42
C CYS A 37 -19.95 9.88 -15.20
N ARG A 38 -20.65 8.78 -15.47
CA ARG A 38 -21.99 8.74 -16.07
C ARG A 38 -22.94 7.98 -15.16
N GLU A 39 -24.17 7.76 -15.64
CA GLU A 39 -25.17 6.91 -14.97
C GLU A 39 -24.71 5.47 -14.76
N GLN A 40 -23.73 4.99 -15.52
CA GLN A 40 -23.14 3.66 -15.38
C GLN A 40 -21.60 3.79 -15.34
N PRO A 41 -20.88 2.86 -14.68
CA PRO A 41 -19.43 2.80 -14.76
C PRO A 41 -18.95 2.90 -16.21
N LEU A 42 -17.93 3.72 -16.47
CA LEU A 42 -17.45 4.05 -17.80
C LEU A 42 -16.04 3.53 -17.99
N HIS A 43 -15.82 2.71 -19.01
CA HIS A 43 -14.49 2.31 -19.44
C HIS A 43 -13.98 3.34 -20.47
N LEU A 44 -13.01 4.15 -20.05
CA LEU A 44 -12.44 5.24 -20.85
C LEU A 44 -11.45 4.72 -21.89
N SER A 45 -10.60 3.74 -21.55
CA SER A 45 -9.54 3.19 -22.40
C SER A 45 -9.96 1.95 -23.21
N ALA A 46 -11.14 1.96 -23.82
CA ALA A 46 -11.64 0.78 -24.53
C ALA A 46 -10.84 0.39 -25.79
N ALA A 47 -10.01 1.29 -26.32
CA ALA A 47 -9.21 1.05 -27.52
C ALA A 47 -7.80 1.64 -27.36
N TYR A 48 -6.79 0.84 -27.03
CA TYR A 48 -5.41 1.33 -26.98
C TYR A 48 -4.44 0.59 -27.89
N ASN A 49 -3.36 1.29 -28.25
CA ASN A 49 -2.41 0.89 -29.30
C ASN A 49 -1.84 -0.53 -29.13
N THR A 50 -1.54 -0.96 -27.90
CA THR A 50 -1.03 -2.29 -27.57
C THR A 50 -1.98 -3.42 -27.98
N PHE A 51 -3.28 -3.15 -28.08
CA PHE A 51 -4.30 -4.07 -28.58
C PHE A 51 -4.81 -3.67 -29.97
N ASN A 52 -4.01 -2.94 -30.75
CA ASN A 52 -4.36 -2.45 -32.08
C ASN A 52 -5.69 -1.67 -32.09
N TYR A 53 -5.96 -0.91 -31.03
CA TYR A 53 -7.20 -0.15 -30.85
C TYR A 53 -8.47 -1.01 -30.89
N LYS A 54 -8.37 -2.28 -30.48
CA LYS A 54 -9.49 -3.19 -30.33
C LYS A 54 -9.73 -3.47 -28.85
N LEU A 55 -11.00 -3.58 -28.47
CA LEU A 55 -11.38 -4.07 -27.16
C LEU A 55 -10.92 -5.53 -27.03
N LEU A 56 -10.23 -5.85 -25.93
CA LEU A 56 -9.62 -7.16 -25.73
C LEU A 56 -10.68 -8.27 -25.59
N TYR A 57 -11.72 -8.02 -24.79
CA TYR A 57 -12.94 -8.82 -24.66
C TYR A 57 -14.07 -7.96 -24.08
N GLU A 58 -15.31 -8.42 -24.17
CA GLU A 58 -16.53 -7.65 -23.84
C GLU A 58 -16.51 -7.08 -22.41
N ASP A 59 -15.96 -7.84 -21.45
CA ASP A 59 -15.96 -7.50 -20.03
C ASP A 59 -14.70 -6.76 -19.59
N PHE A 60 -13.77 -6.50 -20.51
CA PHE A 60 -12.50 -5.85 -20.20
C PHE A 60 -12.74 -4.44 -19.65
N PHE A 61 -12.23 -4.18 -18.44
CA PHE A 61 -12.42 -2.93 -17.68
C PHE A 61 -11.12 -2.30 -17.15
N GLY A 62 -9.96 -2.84 -17.55
CA GLY A 62 -8.65 -2.35 -17.13
C GLY A 62 -8.13 -1.15 -17.92
N GLY A 63 -7.06 -0.54 -17.42
CA GLY A 63 -6.46 0.67 -17.98
C GLY A 63 -6.97 1.94 -17.32
N VAL A 64 -8.02 2.53 -17.89
CA VAL A 64 -8.64 3.76 -17.41
C VAL A 64 -10.15 3.60 -17.33
N ASN A 65 -10.69 3.77 -16.12
CA ASN A 65 -12.13 3.66 -15.87
C ASN A 65 -12.63 4.75 -14.91
N ALA A 66 -13.93 5.04 -15.01
CA ALA A 66 -14.64 6.01 -14.18
C ALA A 66 -15.83 5.34 -13.50
N ILE A 67 -15.99 5.59 -12.20
CA ILE A 67 -17.09 5.05 -11.40
C ILE A 67 -17.52 6.08 -10.35
N SER A 68 -18.82 6.26 -10.16
CA SER A 68 -19.32 7.16 -9.13
C SER A 68 -18.96 6.62 -7.75
N VAL A 69 -18.75 7.51 -6.78
CA VAL A 69 -18.46 7.11 -5.39
C VAL A 69 -19.56 6.19 -4.84
N GLY A 70 -20.83 6.49 -5.15
CA GLY A 70 -21.96 5.66 -4.76
C GLY A 70 -21.94 4.25 -5.38
N HIS A 71 -21.58 4.13 -6.66
CA HIS A 71 -21.40 2.80 -7.29
C HIS A 71 -20.20 2.06 -6.72
N PHE A 72 -19.08 2.76 -6.50
CA PHE A 72 -17.88 2.16 -5.93
C PHE A 72 -18.12 1.61 -4.52
N GLN A 73 -18.85 2.35 -3.68
CA GLN A 73 -19.29 1.87 -2.37
C GLN A 73 -20.27 0.69 -2.48
N ARG A 74 -21.24 0.76 -3.40
CA ARG A 74 -22.23 -0.31 -3.62
C ARG A 74 -21.59 -1.65 -3.99
N VAL A 75 -20.50 -1.63 -4.76
CA VAL A 75 -19.76 -2.84 -5.16
C VAL A 75 -18.68 -3.27 -4.17
N ASN A 76 -18.60 -2.59 -3.01
CA ASN A 76 -17.55 -2.79 -2.00
C ASN A 76 -16.12 -2.55 -2.55
N GLY A 77 -15.96 -1.67 -3.54
CA GLY A 77 -14.67 -1.38 -4.18
C GLY A 77 -14.01 -2.56 -4.89
N PHE A 78 -12.70 -2.47 -5.09
CA PHE A 78 -11.87 -3.56 -5.60
C PHE A 78 -11.64 -4.64 -4.53
N SER A 79 -11.32 -5.87 -4.93
CA SER A 79 -10.79 -6.87 -4.00
C SER A 79 -9.41 -6.46 -3.42
N ASN A 80 -9.16 -6.81 -2.16
CA ASN A 80 -7.85 -6.64 -1.51
C ASN A 80 -6.92 -7.85 -1.72
N LYS A 81 -7.37 -8.87 -2.45
CA LYS A 81 -6.66 -10.14 -2.64
C LYS A 81 -5.76 -10.19 -3.88
N PHE A 82 -5.93 -9.24 -4.80
CA PHE A 82 -5.07 -9.12 -5.97
C PHE A 82 -3.80 -8.36 -5.61
N TRP A 83 -2.68 -9.07 -5.67
CA TRP A 83 -1.35 -8.47 -5.64
C TRP A 83 -0.49 -9.00 -6.77
N GLY A 84 0.40 -8.15 -7.29
CA GLY A 84 1.04 -8.37 -8.58
C GLY A 84 0.05 -8.12 -9.73
N TRP A 85 0.52 -8.30 -10.96
CA TRP A 85 -0.24 -7.90 -12.15
C TRP A 85 -1.37 -8.88 -12.51
N GLY A 86 -2.60 -8.36 -12.59
CA GLY A 86 -3.69 -8.91 -13.40
C GLY A 86 -4.92 -9.46 -12.67
N ALA A 87 -6.05 -9.33 -13.37
CA ALA A 87 -7.42 -9.77 -13.04
C ALA A 87 -8.15 -9.02 -11.92
N GLU A 88 -7.53 -8.00 -11.32
CA GLU A 88 -8.18 -7.08 -10.38
C GLU A 88 -9.30 -6.26 -11.05
N ASP A 89 -9.08 -5.83 -12.28
CA ASP A 89 -10.08 -5.09 -13.06
C ASP A 89 -11.22 -6.01 -13.52
N ASP A 90 -10.92 -7.27 -13.81
CA ASP A 90 -11.91 -8.29 -14.14
C ASP A 90 -12.79 -8.60 -12.92
N ASP A 91 -12.21 -8.64 -11.72
CA ASP A 91 -12.97 -8.79 -10.47
C ASP A 91 -13.89 -7.60 -10.24
N LEU A 92 -13.42 -6.36 -10.45
CA LEU A 92 -14.26 -5.17 -10.37
C LEU A 92 -15.41 -5.22 -11.40
N ALA A 93 -15.12 -5.60 -12.65
CA ALA A 93 -16.13 -5.77 -13.69
C ALA A 93 -17.21 -6.78 -13.28
N ASN A 94 -16.80 -7.90 -12.69
CA ASN A 94 -17.73 -8.91 -12.18
C ASN A 94 -18.57 -8.39 -11.01
N ARG A 95 -17.99 -7.62 -10.08
CA ARG A 95 -18.73 -6.97 -8.98
C ARG A 95 -19.76 -5.98 -9.50
N ILE A 96 -19.39 -5.15 -10.49
CA ILE A 96 -20.30 -4.21 -11.17
C ILE A 96 -21.52 -4.96 -11.70
N LYS A 97 -21.31 -6.03 -12.46
CA LYS A 97 -22.39 -6.87 -13.00
C LYS A 97 -23.22 -7.54 -11.92
N TYR A 98 -22.57 -8.10 -10.89
CA TYR A 98 -23.23 -8.74 -9.76
C TYR A 98 -24.21 -7.81 -9.05
N HIS A 99 -23.90 -6.51 -8.97
CA HIS A 99 -24.77 -5.50 -8.38
C HIS A 99 -25.79 -4.89 -9.36
N GLY A 100 -25.95 -5.45 -10.56
CA GLY A 100 -26.94 -5.02 -11.56
C GLY A 100 -26.56 -3.74 -12.30
N LEU A 101 -25.28 -3.38 -12.29
CA LEU A 101 -24.73 -2.26 -13.06
C LEU A 101 -24.13 -2.78 -14.38
N SER A 102 -23.96 -1.90 -15.36
CA SER A 102 -23.36 -2.22 -16.66
C SER A 102 -22.13 -1.36 -16.96
N ILE A 103 -21.24 -1.86 -17.80
CA ILE A 103 -20.07 -1.09 -18.25
C ILE A 103 -20.46 -0.31 -19.51
N SER A 104 -20.41 1.01 -19.42
CA SER A 104 -20.57 1.91 -20.55
C SER A 104 -19.23 2.22 -21.23
N ARG A 105 -19.25 2.53 -22.53
CA ARG A 105 -18.05 2.85 -23.33
C ARG A 105 -18.36 3.96 -24.32
N ASN A 106 -17.35 4.78 -24.61
CA ASN A 106 -17.39 5.67 -25.76
C ASN A 106 -17.10 4.89 -27.05
N PRO A 107 -17.49 5.42 -28.22
CA PRO A 107 -17.06 4.88 -29.50
C PRO A 107 -15.53 4.73 -29.59
N ALA A 108 -15.06 3.66 -30.25
CA ALA A 108 -13.64 3.31 -30.32
C ALA A 108 -12.74 4.37 -30.95
N ASN A 109 -13.30 5.30 -31.74
CA ASN A 109 -12.57 6.44 -32.29
C ASN A 109 -12.34 7.57 -31.28
N ILE A 110 -13.11 7.63 -30.18
CA ILE A 110 -12.97 8.60 -29.10
C ILE A 110 -12.22 7.98 -27.92
N SER A 111 -12.45 6.70 -27.61
CA SER A 111 -11.81 6.00 -26.47
C SER A 111 -10.38 5.53 -26.78
N ARG A 112 -9.62 6.30 -27.57
CA ARG A 112 -8.28 5.93 -28.02
C ARG A 112 -7.22 6.32 -27.01
N TYR A 113 -6.30 5.41 -26.75
CA TYR A 113 -5.14 5.65 -25.89
C TYR A 113 -3.85 5.10 -26.46
N THR A 114 -2.75 5.78 -26.16
CA THR A 114 -1.39 5.32 -26.38
C THR A 114 -0.78 4.86 -25.06
N MET A 115 -0.35 3.60 -24.99
CA MET A 115 0.44 3.07 -23.89
C MET A 115 1.92 3.47 -24.05
N ILE A 116 2.48 4.10 -23.03
CA ILE A 116 3.91 4.39 -22.89
C ILE A 116 4.65 3.06 -22.85
N ARG A 117 5.79 2.96 -23.55
CA ARG A 117 6.53 1.70 -23.64
C ARG A 117 7.22 1.38 -22.31
N HIS A 118 6.96 0.20 -21.77
CA HIS A 118 7.65 -0.34 -20.60
C HIS A 118 7.75 -1.87 -20.70
N GLU A 119 8.62 -2.47 -19.88
CA GLU A 119 8.63 -3.93 -19.71
C GLU A 119 7.37 -4.37 -18.99
N LYS A 120 6.66 -5.37 -19.54
CA LYS A 120 5.45 -5.89 -18.92
C LYS A 120 5.81 -6.73 -17.70
N GLU A 121 5.09 -6.50 -16.61
CA GLU A 121 5.20 -7.33 -15.42
C GLU A 121 4.66 -8.74 -15.71
N LYS A 122 5.24 -9.75 -15.05
CA LYS A 122 4.75 -11.12 -15.18
C LYS A 122 3.41 -11.24 -14.45
N PRO A 123 2.35 -11.75 -15.11
CA PRO A 123 1.07 -11.94 -14.43
C PRO A 123 1.19 -12.89 -13.24
N ASN A 124 0.45 -12.56 -12.18
CA ASN A 124 0.35 -13.44 -11.01
C ASN A 124 -0.25 -14.80 -11.45
N PRO A 125 0.44 -15.93 -11.21
CA PRO A 125 -0.04 -17.25 -11.63
C PRO A 125 -1.37 -17.63 -10.99
N HIS A 126 -1.68 -17.12 -9.79
CA HIS A 126 -2.91 -17.40 -9.05
C HIS A 126 -4.08 -16.50 -9.45
N ARG A 127 -3.90 -15.53 -10.36
CA ARG A 127 -4.94 -14.54 -10.71
C ARG A 127 -6.26 -15.16 -11.16
N VAL A 128 -6.20 -16.29 -11.89
CA VAL A 128 -7.39 -17.01 -12.38
C VAL A 128 -8.14 -17.69 -11.24
N GLU A 129 -7.42 -18.25 -10.27
CA GLU A 129 -8.00 -18.90 -9.09
C GLU A 129 -8.64 -17.86 -8.15
N THR A 130 -7.95 -16.75 -7.91
CA THR A 130 -8.49 -15.62 -7.16
C THR A 130 -9.74 -15.07 -7.83
N LEU A 131 -9.73 -14.86 -9.15
CA LEU A 131 -10.89 -14.38 -9.89
C LEU A 131 -12.08 -15.35 -9.80
N ARG A 132 -11.85 -16.66 -9.98
CA ARG A 132 -12.91 -17.68 -9.90
C ARG A 132 -13.56 -17.77 -8.52
N SER A 133 -12.77 -17.61 -7.46
CA SER A 133 -13.26 -17.64 -6.08
C SER A 133 -13.82 -16.31 -5.60
N GLY A 134 -13.63 -15.23 -6.36
CA GLY A 134 -13.99 -13.85 -5.99
C GLY A 134 -15.46 -13.68 -5.60
N GLN A 135 -16.39 -14.31 -6.33
CA GLN A 135 -17.84 -14.19 -6.12
C GLN A 135 -18.28 -14.56 -4.70
N ASN A 136 -17.57 -15.49 -4.04
CA ASN A 136 -17.85 -15.90 -2.67
C ASN A 136 -17.46 -14.83 -1.63
N SER A 137 -16.75 -13.78 -2.03
CA SER A 137 -16.17 -12.78 -1.14
C SER A 137 -16.50 -11.33 -1.49
N TYR A 138 -17.36 -11.05 -2.46
CA TYR A 138 -17.71 -9.66 -2.81
C TYR A 138 -18.20 -8.83 -1.61
N THR A 139 -18.96 -9.45 -0.71
CA THR A 139 -19.50 -8.79 0.49
C THR A 139 -18.54 -8.76 1.68
N SER A 140 -17.48 -9.57 1.69
CA SER A 140 -16.54 -9.70 2.83
C SER A 140 -15.12 -9.23 2.52
N ASP A 141 -14.79 -9.02 1.26
CA ASP A 141 -13.50 -8.56 0.76
C ASP A 141 -13.70 -7.33 -0.13
N GLY A 142 -13.12 -6.19 0.30
CA GLY A 142 -13.22 -4.92 -0.39
C GLY A 142 -12.96 -3.73 0.52
N LEU A 143 -13.72 -2.65 0.37
CA LEU A 143 -13.61 -1.46 1.23
C LEU A 143 -13.81 -1.78 2.71
N ASN A 144 -14.72 -2.69 3.03
CA ASN A 144 -15.03 -3.07 4.40
C ASN A 144 -13.95 -3.90 5.11
N SER A 145 -13.04 -4.54 4.36
CA SER A 145 -11.93 -5.33 4.89
C SER A 145 -10.57 -4.67 4.71
N LEU A 146 -10.54 -3.45 4.15
CA LEU A 146 -9.32 -2.77 3.80
C LEU A 146 -8.56 -2.32 5.07
N GLN A 147 -7.32 -2.79 5.21
CA GLN A 147 -6.42 -2.42 6.30
C GLN A 147 -5.17 -1.74 5.74
N TYR A 148 -4.90 -0.52 6.19
CA TYR A 148 -3.73 0.26 5.83
C TYR A 148 -3.54 1.38 6.85
N ARG A 149 -2.34 1.94 6.88
CA ARG A 149 -2.04 3.17 7.59
C ARG A 149 -1.55 4.20 6.58
N VAL A 150 -2.16 5.39 6.55
CA VAL A 150 -1.59 6.51 5.79
C VAL A 150 -0.35 6.98 6.53
N LEU A 151 0.78 6.98 5.82
CA LEU A 151 2.06 7.51 6.28
C LEU A 151 2.09 9.01 6.04
N ASP A 152 1.88 9.43 4.78
CA ASP A 152 2.05 10.82 4.39
C ASP A 152 1.11 11.22 3.25
N VAL A 153 0.75 12.50 3.20
CA VAL A 153 -0.02 13.11 2.12
C VAL A 153 0.72 14.36 1.68
N GLN A 154 1.29 14.32 0.47
CA GLN A 154 2.11 15.39 -0.08
C GLN A 154 1.38 16.08 -1.24
N PRO A 155 0.78 17.26 -1.02
CA PRO A 155 0.25 18.08 -2.10
C PRO A 155 1.43 18.61 -2.94
N ARG A 156 1.44 18.28 -4.23
CA ARG A 156 2.34 18.88 -5.22
C ARG A 156 1.54 19.82 -6.11
N ARG A 157 2.25 20.58 -6.95
CA ARG A 157 1.62 21.56 -7.85
C ARG A 157 0.59 20.95 -8.80
N LEU A 158 0.76 19.69 -9.22
CA LEU A 158 -0.06 19.03 -10.26
C LEU A 158 -0.75 17.75 -9.79
N TYR A 159 -0.42 17.23 -8.61
CA TYR A 159 -0.95 15.97 -8.09
C TYR A 159 -0.73 15.91 -6.57
N THR A 160 -1.35 14.95 -5.90
CA THR A 160 -1.10 14.67 -4.47
C THR A 160 -0.58 13.24 -4.35
N TRP A 161 0.56 13.05 -3.68
CA TRP A 161 1.00 11.71 -3.30
C TRP A 161 0.40 11.33 -1.96
N ILE A 162 -0.03 10.08 -1.84
CA ILE A 162 -0.51 9.51 -0.59
C ILE A 162 0.33 8.25 -0.35
N TYR A 163 1.21 8.31 0.63
CA TYR A 163 2.05 7.20 1.05
C TYR A 163 1.31 6.39 2.10
N VAL A 164 1.35 5.07 1.96
CA VAL A 164 0.67 4.15 2.87
C VAL A 164 1.58 3.02 3.28
N GLU A 165 1.48 2.63 4.54
CA GLU A 165 2.21 1.50 5.08
C GLU A 165 1.42 0.22 4.94
N LEU A 166 2.17 -0.81 4.56
CA LEU A 166 1.77 -2.19 4.56
C LEU A 166 2.91 -2.98 5.27
N MET A 167 2.66 -3.52 6.49
CA MET A 167 3.24 -4.81 6.96
C MET A 167 4.69 -4.93 7.56
N LYS A 168 5.05 -4.27 8.68
CA LYS A 168 6.35 -4.52 9.39
C LYS A 168 6.54 -5.95 9.98
N ASN A 169 5.49 -6.56 10.54
CA ASN A 169 5.56 -7.90 11.16
C ASN A 169 5.88 -9.03 10.16
N ILE A 170 5.48 -8.86 8.90
CA ILE A 170 5.64 -9.90 7.87
C ILE A 170 7.09 -10.00 7.43
N GLY A 171 7.78 -8.87 7.30
CA GLY A 171 9.21 -8.85 6.97
C GLY A 171 10.04 -9.64 7.98
N ALA A 172 9.71 -9.56 9.28
CA ALA A 172 10.37 -10.36 10.31
C ALA A 172 10.09 -11.87 10.15
N LEU A 173 8.82 -12.25 9.94
CA LEU A 173 8.45 -13.67 9.83
C LEU A 173 9.00 -14.35 8.57
N GLU A 174 9.06 -13.64 7.45
CA GLU A 174 9.55 -14.19 6.19
C GLU A 174 11.08 -14.17 6.09
N SER A 175 11.74 -13.16 6.68
CA SER A 175 13.21 -13.12 6.65
C SER A 175 13.84 -14.29 7.41
N VAL A 176 13.24 -14.79 8.50
CA VAL A 176 13.71 -16.01 9.20
C VAL A 176 13.67 -17.25 8.31
N LYS A 177 12.65 -17.37 7.45
CA LYS A 177 12.47 -18.52 6.56
C LYS A 177 13.53 -18.55 5.46
N LEU A 178 13.89 -17.37 4.94
CA LEU A 178 14.88 -17.22 3.87
C LEU A 178 16.32 -17.25 4.40
N TYR A 179 16.54 -16.59 5.54
CA TYR A 179 17.84 -16.43 6.16
C TYR A 179 17.68 -16.58 7.68
N PRO A 180 17.88 -17.78 8.25
CA PRO A 180 17.81 -17.97 9.69
C PRO A 180 18.96 -17.19 10.33
N LYS A 181 18.65 -15.99 10.79
CA LYS A 181 19.54 -15.06 11.46
C LYS A 181 18.91 -14.69 12.80
N ASP A 182 19.75 -14.57 13.81
CA ASP A 182 19.32 -14.25 15.17
C ASP A 182 19.19 -12.73 15.40
N CYS A 183 19.14 -11.95 14.31
CA CYS A 183 19.12 -10.50 14.35
C CYS A 183 18.24 -9.89 13.27
N PHE A 184 17.31 -9.03 13.69
CA PHE A 184 16.48 -8.22 12.81
C PHE A 184 16.84 -6.75 12.95
N ILE A 185 16.91 -6.06 11.83
CA ILE A 185 17.10 -4.62 11.79
C ILE A 185 15.95 -4.02 11.02
N PHE A 186 15.10 -3.31 11.76
CA PHE A 186 14.03 -2.50 11.19
C PHE A 186 14.60 -1.12 10.92
N HIS A 187 14.53 -0.70 9.66
CA HIS A 187 15.18 0.52 9.23
C HIS A 187 14.39 1.16 8.10
N ASP A 188 13.98 2.41 8.31
CA ASP A 188 13.23 3.16 7.32
C ASP A 188 14.10 3.45 6.09
N ILE A 189 13.49 3.44 4.91
CA ILE A 189 14.23 3.60 3.64
C ILE A 189 14.80 5.01 3.44
N ASP A 190 14.30 5.97 4.21
CA ASP A 190 14.64 7.40 4.15
C ASP A 190 15.62 7.85 5.25
N LEU A 191 16.12 6.95 6.09
CA LEU A 191 17.19 7.25 7.04
C LEU A 191 18.53 6.77 6.49
N LEU A 192 19.54 7.63 6.44
CA LEU A 192 20.88 7.25 5.99
C LEU A 192 21.90 7.47 7.12
N PRO A 193 22.66 6.43 7.54
CA PRO A 193 23.68 6.59 8.56
C PRO A 193 24.82 7.48 8.01
N GLU A 194 25.28 8.43 8.83
CA GLU A 194 26.37 9.34 8.47
C GLU A 194 27.76 8.77 8.83
N ASP A 195 27.81 7.69 9.61
CA ASP A 195 29.05 7.11 10.14
C ASP A 195 29.00 5.58 10.10
N ASP A 196 29.99 4.97 9.44
CA ASP A 196 30.07 3.52 9.24
C ASP A 196 30.45 2.74 10.52
N ARG A 197 30.87 3.42 11.58
CA ARG A 197 31.10 2.82 12.90
C ARG A 197 29.79 2.51 13.62
N ASN A 198 28.65 3.04 13.16
CA ASN A 198 27.34 2.66 13.67
C ASN A 198 26.91 1.29 13.12
N LEU A 199 27.40 0.23 13.74
CA LEU A 199 27.22 -1.13 13.23
C LEU A 199 25.75 -1.58 13.29
N TYR A 200 25.26 -2.07 12.15
CA TYR A 200 23.95 -2.68 11.97
C TYR A 200 23.98 -4.13 12.48
N VAL A 201 23.97 -4.28 13.81
CA VAL A 201 24.03 -5.58 14.50
C VAL A 201 23.15 -5.58 15.74
N CYS A 202 22.74 -6.78 16.17
CA CYS A 202 22.01 -6.97 17.43
C CYS A 202 22.96 -7.15 18.60
N ARG A 203 22.46 -6.86 19.80
CA ARG A 203 23.13 -7.07 21.09
C ARG A 203 22.19 -7.84 22.03
N GLU A 204 22.66 -8.11 23.25
CA GLU A 204 21.83 -8.74 24.29
C GLU A 204 20.55 -7.95 24.59
N GLN A 205 20.59 -6.64 24.40
CA GLN A 205 19.46 -5.73 24.59
C GLN A 205 19.10 -5.08 23.25
N PRO A 206 17.80 -4.87 22.93
CA PRO A 206 17.37 -4.18 21.72
C PRO A 206 18.12 -2.86 21.52
N LEU A 207 18.62 -2.64 20.30
CA LEU A 207 19.46 -1.48 19.95
C LEU A 207 18.65 -0.47 19.14
N HIS A 208 18.64 0.79 19.57
CA HIS A 208 18.16 1.90 18.75
C HIS A 208 19.34 2.50 17.97
N LEU A 209 19.29 2.39 16.64
CA LEU A 209 20.38 2.78 15.76
C LEU A 209 20.39 4.29 15.44
N SER A 210 19.23 4.89 15.18
CA SER A 210 19.07 6.27 14.73
C SER A 210 18.94 7.29 15.87
N VAL A 211 19.91 7.28 16.78
CA VAL A 211 19.90 8.08 18.02
C VAL A 211 19.86 9.60 17.75
N ALA A 212 20.53 10.06 16.70
CA ALA A 212 20.63 11.47 16.37
C ALA A 212 20.28 11.73 14.89
N VAL A 213 19.10 12.29 14.62
CA VAL A 213 18.63 12.58 13.25
C VAL A 213 18.75 14.08 12.96
N ASP A 214 19.24 14.44 11.77
CA ASP A 214 19.47 15.81 11.32
C ASP A 214 18.21 16.69 11.38
N THR A 215 17.06 16.16 10.97
CA THR A 215 15.75 16.86 11.00
C THR A 215 15.25 17.14 12.42
N LEU A 216 15.89 16.55 13.43
CA LEU A 216 15.67 16.77 14.86
C LEU A 216 16.81 17.57 15.50
N ASN A 217 17.66 18.20 14.67
CA ASN A 217 18.85 18.92 15.09
C ASN A 217 19.78 18.04 15.95
N TYR A 218 19.89 16.75 15.59
CA TYR A 218 20.71 15.74 16.28
C TYR A 218 20.45 15.65 17.79
N ASN A 219 19.23 15.98 18.25
CA ASN A 219 18.89 15.92 19.67
C ASN A 219 18.22 14.60 20.05
N ASN A 220 18.72 13.97 21.12
CA ASN A 220 18.27 12.68 21.67
C ASN A 220 16.87 12.70 22.34
N LYS A 221 16.05 13.73 22.12
CA LYS A 221 14.78 13.90 22.86
C LYS A 221 13.60 13.13 22.25
N PHE A 222 13.81 12.33 21.22
CA PHE A 222 12.70 11.83 20.40
C PHE A 222 12.67 10.31 20.30
N TRP A 223 11.58 9.72 20.78
CA TRP A 223 11.22 8.31 20.64
C TRP A 223 10.05 8.17 19.65
N GLY A 224 10.31 8.40 18.36
CA GLY A 224 9.34 8.15 17.29
C GLY A 224 8.19 9.17 17.18
N TRP A 225 7.87 9.56 15.94
CA TRP A 225 6.73 10.43 15.62
C TRP A 225 5.41 9.65 15.55
N GLY A 226 5.45 8.31 15.51
CA GLY A 226 4.30 7.42 15.46
C GLY A 226 4.14 6.57 16.72
N GLY A 227 2.91 6.47 17.24
CA GLY A 227 2.60 5.69 18.45
C GLY A 227 2.90 4.18 18.37
N GLU A 228 3.29 3.66 17.21
CA GLU A 228 3.72 2.28 17.01
C GLU A 228 5.12 2.03 17.60
N ASP A 229 6.08 2.94 17.38
CA ASP A 229 7.44 2.78 17.91
C ASP A 229 7.45 2.88 19.44
N ASP A 230 6.54 3.67 20.02
CA ASP A 230 6.32 3.68 21.46
C ASP A 230 5.66 2.39 21.96
N ASP A 231 4.72 1.81 21.21
CA ASP A 231 4.07 0.54 21.56
C ASP A 231 5.13 -0.57 21.59
N LEU A 232 6.03 -0.60 20.60
CA LEU A 232 7.19 -1.49 20.59
C LEU A 232 8.15 -1.21 21.76
N ALA A 233 8.49 0.04 22.04
CA ALA A 233 9.33 0.40 23.18
C ALA A 233 8.69 0.00 24.53
N ASN A 234 7.37 0.14 24.65
CA ASN A 234 6.61 -0.29 25.83
C ASN A 234 6.55 -1.81 25.94
N ARG A 235 6.43 -2.55 24.83
CA ARG A 235 6.54 -4.02 24.81
C ARG A 235 7.92 -4.49 25.29
N ILE A 236 8.99 -3.87 24.80
CA ILE A 236 10.37 -4.16 25.23
C ILE A 236 10.49 -4.00 26.76
N LYS A 237 10.04 -2.85 27.29
CA LYS A 237 10.05 -2.57 28.73
C LYS A 237 9.16 -3.52 29.54
N TYR A 238 7.98 -3.84 29.03
CA TYR A 238 7.02 -4.76 29.66
C TYR A 238 7.63 -6.15 29.87
N HIS A 239 8.48 -6.59 28.94
CA HIS A 239 9.20 -7.86 29.04
C HIS A 239 10.55 -7.76 29.78
N GLY A 240 10.80 -6.68 30.50
CA GLY A 240 12.00 -6.50 31.33
C GLY A 240 13.28 -6.24 30.54
N LEU A 241 13.17 -5.92 29.25
CA LEU A 241 14.30 -5.54 28.41
C LEU A 241 14.50 -4.02 28.44
N SER A 242 15.74 -3.61 28.17
CA SER A 242 16.18 -2.22 28.07
C SER A 242 16.56 -1.90 26.62
N ILE A 243 16.43 -0.64 26.22
CA ILE A 243 16.86 -0.21 24.89
C ILE A 243 18.27 0.37 24.99
N SER A 244 19.22 -0.29 24.34
CA SER A 244 20.59 0.18 24.19
C SER A 244 20.67 1.28 23.14
N LEU A 245 21.56 2.25 23.38
CA LEU A 245 21.87 3.34 22.45
C LEU A 245 23.36 3.32 22.13
N ASN A 246 23.71 3.57 20.88
CA ASN A 246 25.08 3.90 20.52
C ASN A 246 25.37 5.39 20.79
N PRO A 247 26.66 5.78 20.94
CA PRO A 247 27.03 7.17 21.09
C PRO A 247 26.50 8.06 19.95
N ALA A 248 25.90 9.21 20.30
CA ALA A 248 25.28 10.11 19.32
C ALA A 248 26.25 10.69 18.27
N ASN A 249 27.56 10.64 18.50
CA ASN A 249 28.57 11.06 17.53
C ASN A 249 28.79 10.05 16.41
N ILE A 250 28.48 8.77 16.61
CA ILE A 250 28.52 7.74 15.56
C ILE A 250 27.11 7.38 15.08
N SER A 251 26.08 7.57 15.88
CA SER A 251 24.69 7.25 15.52
C SER A 251 23.94 8.43 14.91
N ARG A 252 24.62 9.17 14.03
CA ARG A 252 24.02 10.26 13.26
C ARG A 252 23.38 9.75 11.99
N TYR A 253 22.22 10.29 11.68
CA TYR A 253 21.45 9.97 10.49
C TYR A 253 21.02 11.25 9.78
N THR A 254 21.15 11.22 8.47
CA THR A 254 20.51 12.18 7.58
C THR A 254 19.18 11.58 7.12
N MET A 255 18.08 12.27 7.36
CA MET A 255 16.78 11.92 6.81
C MET A 255 16.64 12.50 5.40
N ILE A 256 16.32 11.64 4.43
CA ILE A 256 15.96 12.06 3.08
C ILE A 256 14.73 12.98 3.21
N ARG A 257 14.80 14.19 2.66
CA ARG A 257 13.75 15.20 2.87
C ARG A 257 12.40 14.74 2.33
N HIS A 258 11.44 14.64 3.22
CA HIS A 258 10.02 14.43 2.96
C HIS A 258 9.19 15.34 3.88
N ASP A 259 7.89 15.48 3.63
CA ASP A 259 7.01 16.25 4.51
C ASP A 259 6.87 15.50 5.85
N LYS A 260 7.00 16.23 6.97
CA LYS A 260 6.93 15.62 8.32
C LYS A 260 5.49 15.25 8.65
N GLU A 261 5.27 14.01 9.08
CA GLU A 261 3.99 13.51 9.55
C GLU A 261 3.45 14.32 10.74
N LYS A 262 2.13 14.37 10.88
CA LYS A 262 1.48 14.86 12.12
C LYS A 262 1.30 13.67 13.08
N PRO A 263 1.66 13.80 14.37
CA PRO A 263 1.47 12.73 15.34
C PRO A 263 0.00 12.30 15.40
N ASN A 264 -0.24 10.99 15.49
CA ASN A 264 -1.58 10.45 15.71
C ASN A 264 -2.19 11.09 17.00
N PRO A 265 -3.34 11.79 16.91
CA PRO A 265 -3.95 12.47 18.06
C PRO A 265 -4.38 11.50 19.17
N HIS A 266 -4.63 10.23 18.85
CA HIS A 266 -5.01 9.17 19.81
C HIS A 266 -3.82 8.34 20.33
N ARG A 267 -2.57 8.74 20.02
CA ARG A 267 -1.34 8.04 20.43
C ARG A 267 -1.36 7.63 21.91
N PHE A 268 -1.65 8.56 22.81
CA PHE A 268 -1.62 8.30 24.25
C PHE A 268 -2.75 7.38 24.73
N GLU A 269 -3.90 7.39 24.06
CA GLU A 269 -5.02 6.50 24.38
C GLU A 269 -4.68 5.05 24.00
N MET A 270 -4.10 4.85 22.81
CA MET A 270 -3.65 3.55 22.33
C MET A 270 -2.54 2.94 23.21
N LEU A 271 -1.62 3.79 23.71
CA LEU A 271 -0.53 3.34 24.59
C LEU A 271 -1.03 2.95 25.99
N ARG A 272 -2.09 3.59 26.50
CA ARG A 272 -2.69 3.25 27.80
C ARG A 272 -3.32 1.85 27.83
N SER A 273 -3.86 1.39 26.71
CA SER A 273 -4.46 0.05 26.57
C SER A 273 -3.50 -1.01 26.00
N GLY A 274 -2.21 -0.66 25.81
CA GLY A 274 -1.22 -1.52 25.18
C GLY A 274 -1.00 -2.84 25.91
N THR A 275 -0.79 -2.80 27.23
CA THR A 275 -0.39 -3.98 28.02
C THR A 275 -1.39 -5.14 27.94
N SER A 276 -2.69 -4.86 27.86
CA SER A 276 -3.73 -5.89 27.72
C SER A 276 -3.73 -6.59 26.35
N ARG A 277 -3.16 -5.96 25.31
CA ARG A 277 -3.11 -6.51 23.95
C ARG A 277 -1.83 -7.28 23.66
N PHE A 278 -0.74 -7.03 24.39
CA PHE A 278 0.59 -7.51 23.99
C PHE A 278 0.70 -9.03 23.80
N ALA A 279 -0.09 -9.81 24.56
CA ALA A 279 -0.13 -11.26 24.46
C ALA A 279 -0.93 -11.79 23.27
N SER A 280 -1.91 -11.03 22.76
CA SER A 280 -2.85 -11.47 21.72
C SER A 280 -2.69 -10.74 20.38
N ASP A 281 -1.90 -9.67 20.34
CA ASP A 281 -1.73 -8.77 19.20
C ASP A 281 -0.24 -8.58 18.89
N GLY A 282 0.24 -9.15 17.79
CA GLY A 282 1.65 -9.14 17.38
C GLY A 282 1.97 -10.18 16.30
N LEU A 283 3.14 -10.81 16.37
CA LEU A 283 3.55 -11.85 15.41
C LEU A 283 2.62 -13.07 15.42
N ASN A 284 2.04 -13.39 16.57
CA ASN A 284 1.16 -14.54 16.77
C ASN A 284 -0.25 -14.36 16.16
N SER A 285 -0.68 -13.11 15.96
CA SER A 285 -1.96 -12.78 15.31
C SER A 285 -1.79 -12.35 13.85
N ALA A 286 -0.56 -12.27 13.35
CA ALA A 286 -0.27 -11.92 11.97
C ALA A 286 -0.77 -13.02 11.02
N LYS A 287 -1.85 -12.73 10.30
CA LYS A 287 -2.39 -13.62 9.26
C LYS A 287 -2.05 -13.05 7.89
N TYR A 288 -1.31 -13.81 7.09
CA TYR A 288 -0.91 -13.41 5.76
C TYR A 288 -0.59 -14.63 4.90
N ARG A 289 -0.56 -14.43 3.58
CA ARG A 289 -0.15 -15.41 2.58
C ARG A 289 0.98 -14.82 1.74
N VAL A 290 2.07 -15.55 1.57
CA VAL A 290 3.15 -15.15 0.65
C VAL A 290 2.68 -15.42 -0.78
N LEU A 291 2.82 -14.41 -1.63
CA LEU A 291 2.38 -14.45 -3.02
C LEU A 291 3.54 -14.62 -3.98
N ASP A 292 4.65 -13.94 -3.73
CA ASP A 292 5.87 -14.05 -4.52
C ASP A 292 7.10 -13.65 -3.70
N VAL A 293 8.24 -14.23 -4.04
CA VAL A 293 9.55 -13.91 -3.45
C VAL A 293 10.51 -13.67 -4.59
N GLN A 294 10.91 -12.41 -4.77
CA GLN A 294 11.80 -11.99 -5.86
C GLN A 294 13.18 -11.63 -5.31
N PRO A 295 14.15 -12.57 -5.34
CA PRO A 295 15.53 -12.23 -5.04
C PRO A 295 16.08 -11.30 -6.13
N ARG A 296 16.68 -10.19 -5.71
CA ARG A 296 17.45 -9.28 -6.54
C ARG A 296 18.91 -9.32 -6.10
N ARG A 297 19.78 -8.67 -6.87
CA ARG A 297 21.22 -8.65 -6.59
C ARG A 297 21.58 -8.08 -5.20
N LEU A 298 20.81 -7.12 -4.68
CA LEU A 298 21.13 -6.38 -3.46
C LEU A 298 20.09 -6.53 -2.34
N TYR A 299 18.92 -7.10 -2.62
CA TYR A 299 17.82 -7.23 -1.68
C TYR A 299 16.83 -8.29 -2.20
N THR A 300 15.85 -8.67 -1.39
CA THR A 300 14.75 -9.57 -1.79
C THR A 300 13.42 -8.87 -1.58
N TRP A 301 12.60 -8.79 -2.62
CA TRP A 301 11.20 -8.38 -2.46
C TRP A 301 10.36 -9.58 -2.03
N ILE A 302 9.50 -9.38 -1.03
CA ILE A 302 8.54 -10.37 -0.57
C ILE A 302 7.16 -9.76 -0.73
N TYR A 303 6.40 -10.32 -1.66
CA TYR A 303 5.03 -9.91 -1.93
C TYR A 303 4.10 -10.79 -1.11
N VAL A 304 3.23 -10.17 -0.34
CA VAL A 304 2.42 -10.81 0.68
C VAL A 304 1.01 -10.24 0.64
N GLU A 305 0.03 -11.09 0.91
CA GLU A 305 -1.38 -10.74 1.12
C GLU A 305 -1.70 -10.78 2.60
N LEU A 306 -2.32 -9.75 3.15
CA LEU A 306 -2.91 -9.84 4.49
C LEU A 306 -4.18 -10.71 4.44
N LEU A 307 -4.25 -11.68 5.35
CA LEU A 307 -5.45 -12.48 5.56
C LEU A 307 -6.22 -11.88 6.74
N ASN A 308 -7.55 -11.80 6.63
CA ASN A 308 -8.36 -11.22 7.70
C ASN A 308 -8.24 -12.06 8.99
N ALA A 309 -8.13 -11.38 10.13
CA ALA A 309 -8.25 -11.95 11.47
C ALA A 309 -9.69 -12.37 11.75
#